data_AF-A0A497PFX0-F1
#
_entry.id   AF-A0A497PFX0-F1
#
_cell.length_a   1.000
_cell.length_b   1.000
_cell.length_c   1.000
_cell.angle_alpha   90.00
_cell.angle_beta   90.00
_cell.angle_gamma   90.00
#
_symmetry.space_group_name_H-M   'P 1'
#
loop_
_entity.id
_entity.type
_entity.pdbx_description
1 polymer ?
#
loop_
_entity_poly.entity_id
_entity_poly.type
_entity_poly.pdbx_seq_one_letter_code
_entity_poly.pdbx_strand_id
1 'polypeptide(L)'
;MNVDASHDSCQACQDSEATHLCEDCGAVLCLDCLESITTEYYFCTNCHRNLGDIRSNQKPERCPDCDSDQIGVGRKIVEICPRCHSTRLILVEDRRRELAQELRKAILSLQYGHLKLREFVRHFTSARQLLVSLRMAKFLHYKWLEDQLETIQEEIPALKNRIVSQAEIVAKQMAAETKGLMDYPSWTADQFPFITGVTNRITELGERYKLHVDETLQSVRARLDELRGHINGLDYYRREFAGFYRHSELEVNELPVCAFPRVRVTGSNFLKHDKATGTLYITNRRFIFIAKTGTLRKRTEVIFDFPLLYLSGIEEDGRFRKHLVLKLKQGDIKLSCSEQTQRVLPDYVEIAKRFDRYVQTDLQRVRRLEQHDVSATDARMRIDEMVYSLLSRDRHVSPSERAPRRIARTGWSRPAIERSPTMTAGNHDRFRTELEGILQRNDGWGIGPRIGASNTETSSLRQTAQNIENEIRDTIHLLRTGRIVPEDFVRRYRGLMRDSFEIRRRMEYYGDCRMEW
;
A
#
# COMPACT_ATOMS: atom_id res chain seq x y z
N MET A 1 -14.81 41.25 31.71
CA MET A 1 -15.12 41.25 30.27
C MET A 1 -16.41 40.48 30.11
N ASN A 2 -17.46 41.16 29.64
CA ASN A 2 -18.79 40.57 29.45
C ASN A 2 -18.70 39.49 28.37
N VAL A 3 -19.28 38.33 28.63
CA VAL A 3 -19.50 37.29 27.63
C VAL A 3 -20.68 37.76 26.80
N ASP A 4 -20.41 38.26 25.59
CA ASP A 4 -21.44 38.76 24.69
C ASP A 4 -22.39 37.63 24.28
N ALA A 5 -23.62 37.70 24.79
CA ALA A 5 -24.73 36.79 24.46
C ALA A 5 -25.24 36.94 23.01
N SER A 6 -24.55 37.71 22.15
CA SER A 6 -24.96 38.02 20.79
C SER A 6 -24.47 37.02 19.73
N HIS A 7 -23.49 36.16 20.04
CA HIS A 7 -22.87 35.27 19.04
C HIS A 7 -23.70 34.04 18.68
N ASP A 8 -24.64 33.64 19.55
CA ASP A 8 -25.53 32.49 19.32
C ASP A 8 -26.95 32.94 18.93
N SER A 9 -27.19 34.24 18.73
CA SER A 9 -28.50 34.79 18.35
C SER A 9 -28.67 34.83 16.83
N CYS A 10 -29.89 34.59 16.35
CA CYS A 10 -30.21 34.64 14.93
C CYS A 10 -29.98 36.06 14.38
N GLN A 11 -29.22 36.19 13.30
CA GLN A 11 -28.93 37.49 12.70
C GLN A 11 -30.15 38.18 12.04
N ALA A 12 -31.25 37.44 11.83
CA ALA A 12 -32.47 37.97 11.23
C ALA A 12 -33.47 38.49 12.28
N CYS A 13 -33.72 37.73 13.37
CA CYS A 13 -34.67 38.14 14.41
C CYS A 13 -34.04 38.61 15.72
N GLN A 14 -32.77 38.29 15.99
CA GLN A 14 -32.05 38.58 17.25
C GLN A 14 -32.67 37.98 18.54
N ASP A 15 -33.85 37.36 18.45
CA ASP A 15 -34.62 36.85 19.58
C ASP A 15 -34.42 35.34 19.85
N SER A 16 -34.10 34.57 18.81
CA SER A 16 -33.97 33.10 18.89
C SER A 16 -32.53 32.63 18.72
N GLU A 17 -32.19 31.48 19.29
CA GLU A 17 -30.89 30.83 19.11
C GLU A 17 -30.68 30.41 17.64
N ALA A 18 -29.50 30.70 17.11
CA ALA A 18 -29.12 30.45 15.74
C ALA A 18 -28.72 28.98 15.58
N THR A 19 -29.49 28.25 14.77
CA THR A 19 -29.33 26.80 14.58
C THR A 19 -28.73 26.46 13.22
N HIS A 20 -28.89 27.35 12.24
CA HIS A 20 -28.51 27.15 10.85
C HIS A 20 -27.46 28.16 10.40
N LEU A 21 -26.51 27.72 9.59
CA LEU A 21 -25.49 28.54 8.94
C LEU A 21 -25.68 28.43 7.43
N CYS A 22 -25.71 29.56 6.74
CA CYS A 22 -25.61 29.59 5.29
C CYS A 22 -24.14 29.55 4.87
N GLU A 23 -23.73 28.54 4.12
CA GLU A 23 -22.33 28.37 3.71
C GLU A 23 -21.87 29.44 2.69
N ASP A 24 -22.80 29.96 1.88
CA ASP A 24 -22.45 30.91 0.82
C ASP A 24 -22.32 32.37 1.31
N CYS A 25 -23.14 32.79 2.28
CA CYS A 25 -23.11 34.16 2.82
C CYS A 25 -22.67 34.27 4.29
N GLY A 26 -22.45 33.15 4.97
CA GLY A 26 -22.04 33.10 6.39
C GLY A 26 -23.12 33.52 7.39
N ALA A 27 -24.36 33.74 6.95
CA ALA A 27 -25.44 34.17 7.83
C ALA A 27 -25.85 33.05 8.79
N VAL A 28 -26.01 33.38 10.08
CA VAL A 28 -26.47 32.46 11.12
C VAL A 28 -27.93 32.75 11.46
N LEU A 29 -28.79 31.74 11.36
CA LEU A 29 -30.25 31.87 11.32
C LEU A 29 -30.91 30.86 12.27
N CYS A 30 -32.05 31.22 12.85
CA CYS A 30 -32.94 30.25 13.50
C CYS A 30 -33.86 29.59 12.46
N LEU A 31 -34.46 28.45 12.84
CA LEU A 31 -35.43 27.73 12.01
C LEU A 31 -36.56 28.64 11.52
N ASP A 32 -37.08 29.50 12.39
CA ASP A 32 -38.23 30.36 12.10
C ASP A 32 -37.91 31.48 11.09
N CYS A 33 -36.62 31.79 10.89
CA CYS A 33 -36.17 32.82 9.96
C CYS A 33 -35.70 32.25 8.62
N LEU A 34 -35.80 30.94 8.40
CA LEU A 34 -35.53 30.34 7.09
C LEU A 34 -36.69 30.60 6.15
N GLU A 35 -36.38 30.99 4.92
CA GLU A 35 -37.39 31.09 3.86
C GLU A 35 -37.59 29.71 3.24
N SER A 36 -38.81 29.35 2.87
CA SER A 36 -39.07 28.08 2.18
C SER A 36 -39.48 28.34 0.73
N ILE A 37 -38.76 27.78 -0.22
CA ILE A 37 -39.18 27.75 -1.63
C ILE A 37 -39.73 26.37 -1.94
N THR A 38 -40.90 26.34 -2.58
CA THR A 38 -41.42 25.10 -3.18
C THR A 38 -40.78 24.93 -4.55
N THR A 39 -39.95 23.91 -4.71
CA THR A 39 -39.42 23.49 -6.01
C THR A 39 -40.23 22.30 -6.52
N GLU A 40 -40.67 22.38 -7.77
CA GLU A 40 -41.33 21.27 -8.43
C GLU A 40 -40.27 20.43 -9.17
N TYR A 41 -40.37 19.11 -9.07
CA TYR A 41 -39.48 18.17 -9.71
C TYR A 41 -40.28 17.07 -10.42
N TYR A 42 -39.70 16.51 -11.48
CA TYR A 42 -40.29 15.36 -12.16
C TYR A 42 -39.90 14.07 -11.43
N PHE A 43 -40.85 13.15 -11.29
CA PHE A 43 -40.56 11.80 -10.80
C PHE A 43 -41.31 10.76 -11.62
N CYS A 44 -40.76 9.56 -11.71
CA CYS A 44 -41.48 8.47 -12.34
C CYS A 44 -42.57 7.95 -11.40
N THR A 45 -43.82 7.90 -11.86
CA THR A 45 -44.94 7.44 -11.05
C THR A 45 -44.87 5.94 -10.75
N ASN A 46 -44.15 5.17 -11.58
CA ASN A 46 -44.04 3.72 -11.45
C ASN A 46 -42.87 3.28 -10.53
N CYS A 47 -41.70 3.93 -10.63
CA CYS A 47 -40.51 3.56 -9.83
C CYS A 47 -40.08 4.61 -8.80
N HIS A 48 -40.80 5.73 -8.67
CA HIS A 48 -40.54 6.85 -7.74
C HIS A 48 -39.17 7.53 -7.87
N ARG A 49 -38.41 7.25 -8.93
CA ARG A 49 -37.11 7.91 -9.17
C ARG A 49 -37.31 9.38 -9.49
N ASN A 50 -36.49 10.24 -8.87
CA ASN A 50 -36.38 11.66 -9.21
C ASN A 50 -35.70 11.83 -10.58
N LEU A 51 -36.36 12.55 -11.48
CA LEU A 51 -35.96 12.81 -12.87
C LEU A 51 -35.44 14.24 -13.11
N GLY A 52 -35.31 15.05 -12.05
CA GLY A 52 -34.75 16.40 -12.11
C GLY A 52 -35.77 17.52 -11.90
N ASP A 53 -35.27 18.75 -11.74
CA ASP A 53 -36.08 19.93 -11.44
C ASP A 53 -36.81 20.48 -12.68
N ILE A 54 -38.06 20.93 -12.50
CA ILE A 54 -38.91 21.46 -13.59
C ILE A 54 -38.32 22.72 -14.22
N ARG A 55 -37.48 23.47 -13.48
CA ARG A 55 -36.79 24.67 -13.98
C ARG A 55 -35.80 24.41 -15.12
N SER A 56 -35.41 23.16 -15.36
CA SER A 56 -34.50 22.79 -16.46
C SER A 56 -35.14 22.83 -17.87
N ASN A 57 -36.42 23.22 -17.99
CA ASN A 57 -37.18 23.39 -19.24
C ASN A 57 -37.23 22.16 -20.19
N GLN A 58 -36.72 21.01 -19.78
CA GLN A 58 -36.87 19.75 -20.50
C GLN A 58 -37.67 18.78 -19.65
N LYS A 59 -38.94 18.59 -20.00
CA LYS A 59 -39.74 17.51 -19.43
C LYS A 59 -39.16 16.18 -19.95
N PRO A 60 -38.70 15.26 -19.08
CA PRO A 60 -38.28 13.95 -19.54
C PRO A 60 -39.49 13.25 -20.17
N GLU A 61 -39.29 12.56 -21.30
CA GLU A 61 -40.37 11.82 -21.97
C GLU A 61 -40.57 10.43 -21.37
N ARG A 62 -39.51 9.83 -20.84
CA ARG A 62 -39.52 8.49 -20.23
C ARG A 62 -38.59 8.41 -19.02
N CYS A 63 -38.92 7.52 -18.10
CA CYS A 63 -38.03 7.17 -17.01
C CYS A 63 -36.83 6.35 -17.53
N PRO A 64 -35.58 6.74 -17.25
CA PRO A 64 -34.40 6.02 -17.72
C PRO A 64 -34.23 4.62 -17.11
N ASP A 65 -34.94 4.30 -16.01
CA ASP A 65 -34.78 3.00 -15.32
C ASP A 65 -35.85 1.98 -15.66
N CYS A 66 -37.09 2.41 -15.83
CA CYS A 66 -38.22 1.50 -16.05
C CYS A 66 -38.92 1.74 -17.39
N ASP A 67 -38.39 2.63 -18.22
CA ASP A 67 -38.89 3.06 -19.53
C ASP A 67 -40.38 3.48 -19.54
N SER A 68 -40.92 3.78 -18.35
CA SER A 68 -42.30 4.21 -18.18
C SER A 68 -42.46 5.66 -18.66
N ASP A 69 -43.56 5.90 -19.36
CA ASP A 69 -44.07 7.19 -19.82
C ASP A 69 -44.85 7.95 -18.73
N GLN A 70 -45.09 7.31 -17.58
CA GLN A 70 -45.80 7.91 -16.46
C GLN A 70 -44.85 8.76 -15.62
N ILE A 71 -44.84 10.06 -15.90
CA ILE A 71 -44.04 11.06 -15.20
C ILE A 71 -44.98 12.01 -14.44
N GLY A 72 -44.87 11.96 -13.12
CA GLY A 72 -45.57 12.83 -12.19
C GLY A 72 -44.76 14.08 -11.85
N VAL A 73 -45.45 15.10 -11.32
CA VAL A 73 -44.84 16.30 -10.76
C VAL A 73 -44.93 16.22 -9.25
N GLY A 74 -43.77 16.18 -8.60
CA GLY A 74 -43.62 16.24 -7.16
C GLY A 74 -43.31 17.67 -6.72
N ARG A 75 -43.76 18.04 -5.53
CA ARG A 75 -43.39 19.31 -4.88
C ARG A 75 -42.48 19.00 -3.72
N LYS A 76 -41.30 19.63 -3.69
CA LYS A 76 -40.40 19.60 -2.55
C LYS A 76 -40.34 21.00 -1.97
N ILE A 77 -40.53 21.10 -0.65
CA ILE A 77 -40.25 22.32 0.08
C ILE A 77 -38.77 22.29 0.44
N VAL A 78 -38.03 23.32 0.05
CA VAL A 78 -36.60 23.47 0.34
C VAL A 78 -36.42 24.77 1.11
N GLU A 79 -35.74 24.67 2.24
CA GLU A 79 -35.33 25.83 3.03
C GLU A 79 -34.18 26.55 2.33
N ILE A 80 -34.24 27.88 2.34
CA ILE A 80 -33.27 28.77 1.72
C ILE A 80 -32.91 29.91 2.66
N CYS A 81 -31.70 30.44 2.47
CA CYS A 81 -31.24 31.60 3.20
C CYS A 81 -32.03 32.86 2.78
N PRO A 82 -32.66 33.63 3.69
CA PRO A 82 -33.35 34.88 3.36
C PRO A 82 -32.41 35.99 2.87
N ARG A 83 -31.09 35.87 3.08
CA ARG A 83 -30.10 36.90 2.67
C ARG A 83 -29.57 36.71 1.26
N CYS A 84 -29.31 35.47 0.84
CA CYS A 84 -28.70 35.18 -0.46
C CYS A 84 -29.48 34.15 -1.30
N HIS A 85 -30.63 33.68 -0.80
CA HIS A 85 -31.47 32.63 -1.40
C HIS A 85 -30.75 31.32 -1.71
N SER A 86 -29.60 31.08 -1.06
CA SER A 86 -28.88 29.82 -1.17
C SER A 86 -29.62 28.69 -0.44
N THR A 87 -29.63 27.52 -1.06
CA THR A 87 -30.10 26.25 -0.48
C THR A 87 -29.04 25.56 0.40
N ARG A 88 -27.82 26.12 0.48
CA ARG A 88 -26.71 25.57 1.27
C ARG A 88 -26.80 26.03 2.71
N LEU A 89 -27.72 25.42 3.44
CA LEU A 89 -27.92 25.60 4.87
C LEU A 89 -27.43 24.35 5.60
N ILE A 90 -26.57 24.54 6.59
CA ILE A 90 -26.06 23.47 7.45
C ILE A 90 -26.37 23.80 8.91
N LEU A 91 -26.61 22.79 9.74
CA LEU A 91 -26.71 23.00 11.18
C LEU A 91 -25.36 23.46 11.73
N VAL A 92 -25.37 24.48 12.59
CA VAL A 92 -24.15 25.02 13.23
C VAL A 92 -23.41 23.90 13.97
N GLU A 93 -24.14 23.01 14.65
CA GLU A 93 -23.59 21.83 15.33
C GLU A 93 -22.92 20.84 14.38
N ASP A 94 -23.50 20.60 13.20
CA ASP A 94 -22.94 19.68 12.22
C ASP A 94 -21.64 20.25 11.63
N ARG A 95 -21.63 21.55 11.32
CA ARG A 95 -20.41 22.23 10.86
C ARG A 95 -19.30 22.22 11.92
N ARG A 96 -19.66 22.44 13.18
CA ARG A 96 -18.73 22.34 14.32
C ARG A 96 -18.13 20.95 14.44
N ARG A 97 -18.96 19.89 14.33
CA ARG A 97 -18.51 18.50 14.37
C ARG A 97 -17.59 18.16 13.20
N GLU A 98 -17.94 18.58 12.00
CA GLU A 98 -17.13 18.41 10.79
C GLU A 98 -15.74 19.01 10.98
N LEU A 99 -15.65 20.30 11.33
CA LEU A 99 -14.38 20.99 11.58
C LEU A 99 -13.55 20.31 12.69
N ALA A 100 -14.20 19.86 13.76
CA ALA A 100 -13.52 19.14 14.83
C ALA A 100 -12.94 17.79 14.35
N GLN A 101 -13.65 17.08 13.48
CA GLN A 101 -13.18 15.85 12.87
C GLN A 101 -12.02 16.10 11.91
N GLU A 102 -12.10 17.13 11.06
CA GLU A 102 -11.03 17.51 10.14
C GLU A 102 -9.75 17.88 10.89
N LEU A 103 -9.86 18.72 11.92
CA LEU A 103 -8.73 19.12 12.76
C LEU A 103 -8.07 17.92 13.44
N ARG A 104 -8.87 17.02 14.02
CA ARG A 104 -8.36 15.78 14.62
C ARG A 104 -7.65 14.91 13.59
N LYS A 105 -8.24 14.72 12.41
CA LYS A 105 -7.65 13.93 11.32
C LYS A 105 -6.32 14.53 10.86
N ALA A 106 -6.24 15.86 10.80
CA ALA A 106 -5.01 16.58 10.46
C ALA A 106 -3.92 16.33 11.52
N ILE A 107 -4.23 16.37 12.82
CA ILE A 107 -3.28 16.05 13.90
C ILE A 107 -2.84 14.58 13.84
N LEU A 108 -3.78 13.64 13.57
CA LEU A 108 -3.49 12.21 13.46
C LEU A 108 -2.55 11.88 12.29
N SER A 109 -2.34 12.79 11.34
CA SER A 109 -1.37 12.60 10.26
C SER A 109 0.06 12.31 10.75
N LEU A 110 0.43 12.75 11.96
CA LEU A 110 1.71 12.43 12.60
C LEU A 110 1.92 10.92 12.79
N GLN A 111 0.85 10.14 12.95
CA GLN A 111 0.94 8.68 13.09
C GLN A 111 1.54 7.99 11.85
N TYR A 112 1.49 8.65 10.69
CA TYR A 112 2.05 8.14 9.44
C TYR A 112 3.51 7.68 9.59
N GLY A 113 4.32 8.44 10.36
CA GLY A 113 5.73 8.12 10.57
C GLY A 113 5.97 6.75 11.20
N HIS A 114 5.32 6.47 12.33
CA HIS A 114 5.48 5.16 12.98
C HIS A 114 4.80 4.03 12.20
N LEU A 115 3.73 4.32 11.45
CA LEU A 115 3.07 3.32 10.60
C LEU A 115 4.00 2.86 9.47
N LYS A 116 4.66 3.79 8.77
CA LYS A 116 5.62 3.48 7.70
C LYS A 116 6.88 2.81 8.21
N LEU A 117 7.40 3.27 9.34
CA LEU A 117 8.53 2.62 10.00
C LEU A 117 8.20 1.17 10.41
N ARG A 118 7.01 0.93 10.96
CA ARG A 118 6.55 -0.43 11.31
C ARG A 118 6.42 -1.32 10.08
N GLU A 119 5.86 -0.80 8.98
CA GLU A 119 5.76 -1.51 7.71
C GLU A 119 7.15 -1.95 7.23
N PHE A 120 8.11 -1.02 7.22
CA PHE A 120 9.50 -1.26 6.84
C PHE A 120 10.18 -2.31 7.72
N VAL A 121 10.10 -2.18 9.05
CA VAL A 121 10.70 -3.14 10.00
C VAL A 121 10.11 -4.54 9.83
N ARG A 122 8.80 -4.64 9.55
CA ARG A 122 8.15 -5.93 9.26
C ARG A 122 8.73 -6.57 7.99
N HIS A 123 8.89 -5.81 6.92
CA HIS A 123 9.49 -6.32 5.67
C HIS A 123 10.95 -6.74 5.87
N PHE A 124 11.71 -5.96 6.63
CA PHE A 124 13.09 -6.30 6.99
C PHE A 124 13.16 -7.60 7.79
N THR A 125 12.33 -7.73 8.82
CA THR A 125 12.27 -8.94 9.68
C THR A 125 11.90 -10.18 8.87
N SER A 126 10.92 -10.07 7.98
CA SER A 126 10.51 -11.16 7.10
C SER A 126 11.63 -11.58 6.13
N ALA A 127 12.33 -10.62 5.52
CA ALA A 127 13.47 -10.89 4.64
C ALA A 127 14.59 -11.63 5.39
N ARG A 128 14.90 -11.16 6.61
CA ARG A 128 15.90 -11.75 7.48
C ARG A 128 15.56 -13.17 7.89
N GLN A 129 14.34 -13.41 8.37
CA GLN A 129 13.86 -14.75 8.74
C GLN A 129 13.92 -15.72 7.55
N LEU A 130 13.53 -15.25 6.37
CA LEU A 130 13.60 -16.05 5.15
C LEU A 130 15.05 -16.41 4.81
N LEU A 131 15.98 -15.46 4.87
CA LEU A 131 17.42 -15.74 4.67
C LEU A 131 17.95 -16.77 5.66
N VAL A 132 17.66 -16.63 6.95
CA VAL A 132 18.06 -17.60 7.98
C VAL A 132 17.53 -19.00 7.65
N SER A 133 16.25 -19.11 7.27
CA SER A 133 15.65 -20.39 6.87
C SER A 133 16.34 -21.02 5.64
N LEU A 134 16.76 -20.20 4.67
CA LEU A 134 17.49 -20.64 3.48
C LEU A 134 18.87 -21.21 3.84
N ARG A 135 19.57 -20.54 4.75
CA ARG A 135 20.88 -21.02 5.24
C ARG A 135 20.75 -22.33 6.02
N MET A 136 19.70 -22.49 6.83
CA MET A 136 19.40 -23.75 7.50
C MET A 136 19.11 -24.87 6.50
N ALA A 137 18.45 -24.54 5.39
CA ALA A 137 18.21 -25.45 4.25
C ALA A 137 19.44 -25.63 3.33
N LYS A 138 20.63 -25.16 3.73
CA LYS A 138 21.90 -25.29 2.99
C LYS A 138 21.96 -24.58 1.64
N PHE A 139 21.08 -23.62 1.38
CA PHE A 139 21.21 -22.69 0.27
C PHE A 139 22.18 -21.58 0.66
N LEU A 140 23.47 -21.82 0.43
CA LEU A 140 24.55 -20.98 1.00
C LEU A 140 25.17 -19.98 0.01
N HIS A 141 24.74 -19.93 -1.25
CA HIS A 141 25.30 -18.97 -2.21
C HIS A 141 24.79 -17.54 -1.95
N TYR A 142 25.58 -16.56 -2.42
CA TYR A 142 25.43 -15.12 -2.17
C TYR A 142 25.65 -14.71 -0.71
N LYS A 143 26.89 -14.83 -0.21
CA LYS A 143 27.29 -14.36 1.13
C LYS A 143 27.11 -12.85 1.39
N TRP A 144 26.96 -12.05 0.34
CA TRP A 144 26.78 -10.60 0.43
C TRP A 144 25.38 -10.19 0.92
N LEU A 145 24.41 -11.13 0.93
CA LEU A 145 23.06 -10.88 1.42
C LEU A 145 23.06 -10.54 2.92
N GLU A 146 23.90 -11.23 3.69
CA GLU A 146 24.13 -10.97 5.11
C GLU A 146 24.74 -9.60 5.33
N ASP A 147 25.77 -9.22 4.57
CA ASP A 147 26.40 -7.89 4.64
C ASP A 147 25.36 -6.78 4.45
N GLN A 148 24.49 -6.92 3.44
CA GLN A 148 23.45 -5.92 3.16
C GLN A 148 22.37 -5.85 4.22
N LEU A 149 21.93 -6.99 4.78
CA LEU A 149 20.97 -6.98 5.88
C LEU A 149 21.54 -6.32 7.13
N GLU A 150 22.81 -6.58 7.46
CA GLU A 150 23.48 -5.95 8.60
C GLU A 150 23.61 -4.44 8.42
N THR A 151 23.99 -3.98 7.22
CA THR A 151 24.05 -2.55 6.91
C THR A 151 22.69 -1.88 7.08
N ILE A 152 21.61 -2.51 6.57
CA ILE A 152 20.24 -1.99 6.77
C ILE A 152 19.88 -1.97 8.25
N GLN A 153 20.26 -3.00 9.01
CA GLN A 153 19.99 -3.10 10.45
C GLN A 153 20.62 -1.95 11.24
N GLU A 154 21.87 -1.60 10.92
CA GLU A 154 22.61 -0.50 11.54
C GLU A 154 22.01 0.88 11.23
N GLU A 155 21.37 1.03 10.07
CA GLU A 155 20.72 2.29 9.66
C GLU A 155 19.37 2.53 10.37
N ILE A 156 18.68 1.48 10.85
CA ILE A 156 17.33 1.59 11.42
C ILE A 156 17.24 2.57 12.60
N PRO A 157 18.14 2.55 13.61
CA PRO A 157 18.11 3.53 14.70
C PRO A 157 18.19 4.98 14.19
N ALA A 158 19.00 5.25 13.15
CA ALA A 158 19.12 6.58 12.58
C ALA A 158 17.82 7.00 11.85
N LEU A 159 17.21 6.10 11.09
CA LEU A 159 15.92 6.35 10.43
C LEU A 159 14.82 6.67 11.45
N LYS A 160 14.76 5.88 12.54
CA LYS A 160 13.83 6.11 13.66
C LYS A 160 13.99 7.50 14.25
N ASN A 161 15.21 7.88 14.58
CA ASN A 161 15.51 9.18 15.17
C ASN A 161 15.15 10.33 14.22
N ARG A 162 15.42 10.22 12.92
CA ARG A 162 15.03 11.25 11.94
C ARG A 162 13.51 11.45 11.88
N ILE A 163 12.75 10.35 11.79
CA ILE A 163 11.28 10.38 11.73
C ILE A 163 10.67 10.95 13.02
N VAL A 164 11.19 10.55 14.19
CA VAL A 164 10.70 11.03 15.48
C VAL A 164 11.06 12.50 15.69
N SER A 165 12.30 12.91 15.41
CA SER A 165 12.71 14.31 15.53
C SER A 165 11.90 15.23 14.62
N GLN A 166 11.61 14.80 13.38
CA GLN A 166 10.75 15.57 12.50
C GLN A 166 9.31 15.63 13.02
N ALA A 167 8.78 14.53 13.56
CA ALA A 167 7.46 14.52 14.21
C ALA A 167 7.41 15.50 15.39
N GLU A 168 8.47 15.58 16.20
CA GLU A 168 8.57 16.54 17.31
C GLU A 168 8.54 18.00 16.83
N ILE A 169 9.23 18.32 15.74
CA ILE A 169 9.21 19.66 15.13
C ILE A 169 7.81 20.01 14.64
N VAL A 170 7.19 19.10 13.89
CA VAL A 170 5.85 19.31 13.32
C VAL A 170 4.80 19.37 14.42
N ALA A 171 4.88 18.53 15.45
CA ALA A 171 3.98 18.55 16.59
C ALA A 171 4.06 19.89 17.35
N LYS A 172 5.25 20.48 17.52
CA LYS A 172 5.40 21.80 18.12
C LYS A 172 4.76 22.91 17.26
N GLN A 173 4.87 22.81 15.94
CA GLN A 173 4.21 23.75 15.03
C GLN A 173 2.69 23.61 15.08
N MET A 174 2.17 22.38 15.02
CA MET A 174 0.74 22.09 15.18
C MET A 174 0.21 22.62 16.51
N ALA A 175 0.94 22.42 17.60
CA ALA A 175 0.58 22.93 18.93
C ALA A 175 0.45 24.46 19.00
N ALA A 176 1.30 25.19 18.26
CA ALA A 176 1.23 26.64 18.22
C ALA A 176 -0.01 27.11 17.46
N GLU A 177 -0.35 26.42 16.36
CA GLU A 177 -1.53 26.71 15.54
C GLU A 177 -2.85 26.34 16.22
N THR A 178 -2.88 25.27 17.04
CA THR A 178 -4.09 24.79 17.72
C THR A 178 -4.35 25.38 19.10
N LYS A 179 -3.53 26.35 19.54
CA LYS A 179 -3.61 26.89 20.89
C LYS A 179 -4.99 27.51 21.16
N GLY A 180 -5.70 26.99 22.17
CA GLY A 180 -7.02 27.47 22.57
C GLY A 180 -8.16 27.09 21.63
N LEU A 181 -7.91 26.15 20.71
CA LEU A 181 -8.91 25.66 19.76
C LEU A 181 -9.34 24.22 20.05
N MET A 182 -8.83 23.54 21.08
CA MET A 182 -9.17 22.12 21.27
C MET A 182 -10.52 21.92 21.98
N ASP A 183 -11.11 22.97 22.56
CA ASP A 183 -12.47 22.98 23.10
C ASP A 183 -13.51 23.27 22.00
N TYR A 184 -13.73 22.28 21.13
CA TYR A 184 -14.64 22.43 19.99
C TYR A 184 -16.12 22.73 20.34
N PRO A 185 -16.71 22.28 21.48
CA PRO A 185 -18.08 22.65 21.83
C PRO A 185 -18.28 24.15 22.03
N SER A 186 -17.22 24.91 22.36
CA SER A 186 -17.30 26.35 22.58
C SER A 186 -17.14 27.20 21.31
N TRP A 187 -16.98 26.58 20.14
CA TRP A 187 -16.78 27.29 18.88
C TRP A 187 -18.07 27.94 18.38
N THR A 188 -17.99 29.23 18.07
CA THR A 188 -19.11 30.00 17.48
C THR A 188 -18.99 30.05 15.96
N ALA A 189 -20.11 30.30 15.27
CA ALA A 189 -20.16 30.30 13.81
C ALA A 189 -19.20 31.30 13.15
N ASP A 190 -18.99 32.46 13.78
CA ASP A 190 -18.04 33.49 13.32
C ASP A 190 -16.58 33.01 13.31
N GLN A 191 -16.25 32.01 14.13
CA GLN A 191 -14.90 31.43 14.23
C GLN A 191 -14.63 30.35 13.18
N PHE A 192 -15.68 29.80 12.53
CA PHE A 192 -15.52 28.69 11.60
C PHE A 192 -14.57 28.97 10.43
N PRO A 193 -14.57 30.15 9.77
CA PRO A 193 -13.61 30.46 8.72
C PRO A 193 -12.16 30.45 9.22
N PHE A 194 -11.92 30.97 10.43
CA PHE A 194 -10.60 30.96 11.04
C PHE A 194 -10.12 29.55 11.38
N ILE A 195 -10.99 28.73 12.00
CA ILE A 195 -10.72 27.33 12.34
C ILE A 195 -10.46 26.51 11.08
N THR A 196 -11.20 26.77 10.00
CA THR A 196 -10.95 26.16 8.68
C THR A 196 -9.55 26.50 8.19
N GLY A 197 -9.14 27.77 8.29
CA GLY A 197 -7.79 28.22 7.95
C GLY A 197 -6.69 27.53 8.77
N VAL A 198 -6.89 27.39 10.09
CA VAL A 198 -5.98 26.65 10.98
C VAL A 198 -5.88 25.18 10.57
N THR A 199 -7.03 24.54 10.33
CA THR A 199 -7.13 23.14 9.92
C THR A 199 -6.40 22.88 8.60
N ASN A 200 -6.52 23.79 7.64
CA ASN A 200 -5.78 23.72 6.37
C ASN A 200 -4.27 23.80 6.57
N ARG A 201 -3.78 24.71 7.42
CA ARG A 201 -2.33 24.82 7.73
C ARG A 201 -1.79 23.57 8.42
N ILE A 202 -2.54 23.00 9.36
CA ILE A 202 -2.16 21.76 10.05
C ILE A 202 -2.16 20.58 9.07
N THR A 203 -3.14 20.54 8.16
CA THR A 203 -3.18 19.53 7.09
C THR A 203 -1.94 19.65 6.21
N GLU A 204 -1.54 20.85 5.80
CA GLU A 204 -0.32 21.08 5.02
C GLU A 204 0.96 20.69 5.78
N LEU A 205 1.04 20.98 7.09
CA LEU A 205 2.12 20.49 7.95
C LEU A 205 2.17 18.96 7.98
N GLY A 206 1.02 18.31 8.08
CA GLY A 206 0.88 16.86 8.02
C GLY A 206 1.34 16.27 6.69
N GLU A 207 0.94 16.85 5.56
CA GLU A 207 1.38 16.38 4.24
C GLU A 207 2.88 16.56 4.03
N ARG A 208 3.46 17.68 4.45
CA ARG A 208 4.92 17.88 4.43
C ARG A 208 5.66 16.85 5.28
N TYR A 209 5.10 16.52 6.45
CA TYR A 209 5.65 15.45 7.30
C TYR A 209 5.64 14.09 6.59
N LYS A 210 4.53 13.73 5.94
CA LYS A 210 4.42 12.46 5.18
C LYS A 210 5.47 12.37 4.08
N LEU A 211 5.64 13.44 3.29
CA LEU A 211 6.65 13.51 2.24
C LEU A 211 8.06 13.28 2.81
N HIS A 212 8.39 13.95 3.91
CA HIS A 212 9.69 13.77 4.57
C HIS A 212 9.91 12.34 5.07
N VAL A 213 8.88 11.69 5.62
CA VAL A 213 8.94 10.28 6.03
C VAL A 213 9.22 9.37 4.83
N ASP A 214 8.52 9.59 3.72
CA ASP A 214 8.69 8.79 2.51
C ASP A 214 10.09 8.98 1.90
N GLU A 215 10.59 10.21 1.82
CA GLU A 215 11.96 10.53 1.37
C GLU A 215 13.02 9.88 2.26
N THR A 216 12.83 9.95 3.59
CA THR A 216 13.76 9.36 4.56
C THR A 216 13.88 7.84 4.40
N LEU A 217 12.78 7.17 4.06
CA LEU A 217 12.75 5.71 3.91
C LEU A 217 13.06 5.24 2.49
N GLN A 218 12.97 6.10 1.48
CA GLN A 218 12.98 5.72 0.06
C GLN A 218 14.21 4.90 -0.34
N SER A 219 15.41 5.38 0.01
CA SER A 219 16.67 4.74 -0.41
C SER A 219 16.86 3.37 0.24
N VAL A 220 16.61 3.27 1.54
CA VAL A 220 16.77 2.03 2.31
C VAL A 220 15.67 1.03 1.95
N ARG A 221 14.45 1.49 1.68
CA ARG A 221 13.35 0.66 1.18
C ARG A 221 13.69 0.05 -0.18
N ALA A 222 14.23 0.83 -1.11
CA ALA A 222 14.62 0.33 -2.42
C ALA A 222 15.70 -0.77 -2.32
N ARG A 223 16.71 -0.58 -1.48
CA ARG A 223 17.74 -1.59 -1.19
C ARG A 223 17.15 -2.86 -0.58
N LEU A 224 16.22 -2.71 0.38
CA LEU A 224 15.54 -3.84 0.99
C LEU A 224 14.68 -4.61 -0.02
N ASP A 225 13.97 -3.92 -0.91
CA ASP A 225 13.13 -4.57 -1.92
C ASP A 225 13.96 -5.32 -2.98
N GLU A 226 15.11 -4.78 -3.39
CA GLU A 226 16.08 -5.49 -4.23
C GLU A 226 16.60 -6.76 -3.53
N LEU A 227 17.03 -6.62 -2.28
CA LEU A 227 17.52 -7.72 -1.47
C LEU A 227 16.47 -8.82 -1.29
N ARG A 228 15.21 -8.44 -1.04
CA ARG A 228 14.07 -9.36 -0.99
C ARG A 228 13.87 -10.08 -2.32
N GLY A 229 14.07 -9.42 -3.45
CA GLY A 229 14.05 -10.05 -4.78
C GLY A 229 15.02 -11.23 -4.87
N HIS A 230 16.26 -11.03 -4.44
CA HIS A 230 17.28 -12.09 -4.41
C HIS A 230 16.93 -13.22 -3.43
N ILE A 231 16.51 -12.88 -2.21
CA ILE A 231 16.12 -13.87 -1.19
C ILE A 231 14.91 -14.69 -1.66
N ASN A 232 13.91 -14.06 -2.27
CA ASN A 232 12.75 -14.75 -2.83
C ASN A 232 13.14 -15.66 -4.00
N GLY A 233 14.12 -15.26 -4.83
CA GLY A 233 14.69 -16.11 -5.87
C GLY A 233 15.33 -17.37 -5.29
N LEU A 234 16.09 -17.25 -4.20
CA LEU A 234 16.63 -18.41 -3.48
C LEU A 234 15.52 -19.30 -2.91
N ASP A 235 14.48 -18.72 -2.33
CA ASP A 235 13.37 -19.50 -1.77
C ASP A 235 12.55 -20.22 -2.85
N TYR A 236 12.40 -19.61 -4.04
CA TYR A 236 11.84 -20.28 -5.21
C TYR A 236 12.64 -21.56 -5.52
N TYR A 237 13.97 -21.45 -5.64
CA TYR A 237 14.80 -22.61 -5.90
C TYR A 237 14.76 -23.64 -4.78
N ARG A 238 14.71 -23.21 -3.51
CA ARG A 238 14.54 -24.13 -2.37
C ARG A 238 13.28 -24.98 -2.50
N ARG A 239 12.16 -24.37 -2.89
CA ARG A 239 10.88 -25.07 -3.07
C ARG A 239 10.93 -26.05 -4.24
N GLU A 240 11.49 -25.63 -5.38
CA GLU A 240 11.65 -26.50 -6.55
C GLU A 240 12.62 -27.67 -6.27
N PHE A 241 13.70 -27.40 -5.52
CA PHE A 241 14.68 -28.42 -5.13
C PHE A 241 14.09 -29.49 -4.20
N ALA A 242 12.99 -29.21 -3.47
CA ALA A 242 12.35 -30.20 -2.61
C ALA A 242 11.92 -31.48 -3.37
N GLY A 243 11.64 -31.38 -4.67
CA GLY A 243 11.33 -32.52 -5.53
C GLY A 243 12.50 -33.49 -5.75
N PHE A 244 13.75 -33.00 -5.61
CA PHE A 244 14.97 -33.78 -5.78
C PHE A 244 15.05 -34.96 -4.79
N TYR A 245 14.79 -34.68 -3.51
CA TYR A 245 14.93 -35.65 -2.41
C TYR A 245 13.99 -36.85 -2.49
N ARG A 246 13.02 -36.87 -3.42
CA ARG A 246 12.16 -38.03 -3.68
C ARG A 246 12.79 -39.06 -4.61
N HIS A 247 13.84 -38.67 -5.33
CA HIS A 247 14.39 -39.42 -6.45
C HIS A 247 15.91 -39.54 -6.41
N SER A 248 16.58 -38.68 -5.63
CA SER A 248 18.03 -38.65 -5.49
C SER A 248 18.42 -38.07 -4.12
N GLU A 249 19.67 -38.27 -3.73
CA GLU A 249 20.24 -37.81 -2.47
C GLU A 249 21.53 -37.01 -2.74
N LEU A 250 21.81 -36.04 -1.87
CA LEU A 250 23.02 -35.24 -1.94
C LEU A 250 24.21 -36.02 -1.32
N GLU A 251 25.35 -35.97 -1.98
CA GLU A 251 26.59 -36.52 -1.46
C GLU A 251 27.14 -35.70 -0.28
N VAL A 252 28.11 -36.28 0.44
CA VAL A 252 28.83 -35.56 1.51
C VAL A 252 29.53 -34.32 0.92
N ASN A 253 29.26 -33.15 1.53
CA ASN A 253 29.71 -31.83 1.08
C ASN A 253 29.13 -31.37 -0.27
N GLU A 254 28.08 -32.01 -0.76
CA GLU A 254 27.26 -31.51 -1.85
C GLU A 254 26.18 -30.56 -1.31
N LEU A 255 26.02 -29.42 -1.95
CA LEU A 255 25.13 -28.35 -1.53
C LEU A 255 24.20 -27.95 -2.69
N PRO A 256 22.91 -27.71 -2.41
CA PRO A 256 21.97 -27.29 -3.43
C PRO A 256 22.28 -25.86 -3.90
N VAL A 257 22.15 -25.62 -5.21
CA VAL A 257 22.30 -24.30 -5.81
C VAL A 257 20.96 -23.84 -6.37
N CYS A 258 20.44 -24.53 -7.39
CA CYS A 258 19.16 -24.15 -7.99
C CYS A 258 18.45 -25.33 -8.67
N ALA A 259 17.19 -25.11 -9.04
CA ALA A 259 16.36 -26.08 -9.74
C ALA A 259 15.49 -25.38 -10.79
N PHE A 260 15.51 -25.89 -12.02
CA PHE A 260 14.77 -25.35 -13.14
C PHE A 260 13.71 -26.35 -13.61
N PRO A 261 12.43 -26.12 -13.28
CA PRO A 261 11.35 -27.00 -13.71
C PRO A 261 11.03 -26.78 -15.20
N ARG A 262 10.29 -27.74 -15.78
CA ARG A 262 9.78 -27.68 -17.16
C ARG A 262 10.88 -27.52 -18.22
N VAL A 263 12.07 -28.04 -17.95
CA VAL A 263 13.14 -28.15 -18.94
C VAL A 263 12.86 -29.37 -19.81
N ARG A 264 12.95 -29.20 -21.13
CA ARG A 264 12.78 -30.28 -22.12
C ARG A 264 14.12 -30.57 -22.78
N VAL A 265 14.58 -31.80 -22.69
CA VAL A 265 15.67 -32.29 -23.54
C VAL A 265 15.10 -32.50 -24.93
N THR A 266 15.71 -31.89 -25.94
CA THR A 266 15.26 -31.93 -27.34
C THR A 266 16.20 -32.71 -28.25
N GLY A 267 17.38 -33.05 -27.76
CA GLY A 267 18.35 -33.87 -28.47
C GLY A 267 19.60 -34.09 -27.63
N SER A 268 20.25 -35.23 -27.82
CA SER A 268 21.57 -35.53 -27.27
C SER A 268 22.27 -36.51 -28.20
N ASN A 269 23.59 -36.40 -28.27
CA ASN A 269 24.39 -37.28 -29.13
C ASN A 269 24.69 -38.63 -28.46
N PHE A 270 24.32 -38.81 -27.19
CA PHE A 270 24.72 -39.99 -26.39
C PHE A 270 23.69 -40.45 -25.35
N LEU A 271 22.63 -39.67 -25.06
CA LEU A 271 21.56 -40.11 -24.15
C LEU A 271 20.53 -40.98 -24.88
N LYS A 272 20.08 -42.06 -24.22
CA LYS A 272 19.03 -42.96 -24.74
C LYS A 272 17.63 -42.34 -24.75
N HIS A 273 17.38 -41.34 -23.90
CA HIS A 273 16.10 -40.64 -23.77
C HIS A 273 16.27 -39.16 -24.17
N ASP A 274 16.15 -38.87 -25.47
CA ASP A 274 16.47 -37.57 -26.08
C ASP A 274 15.28 -36.58 -26.12
N LYS A 275 14.10 -36.98 -25.64
CA LYS A 275 12.84 -36.20 -25.70
C LYS A 275 12.03 -36.25 -24.39
N ALA A 276 12.68 -35.94 -23.27
CA ALA A 276 12.04 -35.95 -21.94
C ALA A 276 11.81 -34.52 -21.41
N THR A 277 10.73 -34.33 -20.64
CA THR A 277 10.43 -33.06 -19.94
C THR A 277 10.45 -33.29 -18.44
N GLY A 278 11.19 -32.44 -17.73
CA GLY A 278 11.50 -32.65 -16.33
C GLY A 278 12.04 -31.40 -15.63
N THR A 279 12.71 -31.62 -14.52
CA THR A 279 13.39 -30.58 -13.74
C THR A 279 14.89 -30.82 -13.78
N LEU A 280 15.63 -29.76 -14.09
CA LEU A 280 17.09 -29.73 -14.04
C LEU A 280 17.52 -29.18 -12.69
N TYR A 281 18.16 -30.01 -11.88
CA TYR A 281 18.73 -29.65 -10.58
C TYR A 281 20.21 -29.38 -10.74
N ILE A 282 20.72 -28.36 -10.05
CA ILE A 282 22.14 -27.99 -10.04
C ILE A 282 22.59 -27.90 -8.58
N THR A 283 23.67 -28.60 -8.28
CA THR A 283 24.38 -28.53 -6.99
C THR A 283 25.73 -27.88 -7.20
N ASN A 284 26.52 -27.70 -6.14
CA ASN A 284 27.91 -27.26 -6.27
C ASN A 284 28.85 -28.31 -6.90
N ARG A 285 28.37 -29.53 -7.20
CA ARG A 285 29.20 -30.63 -7.75
C ARG A 285 28.72 -31.19 -9.07
N ARG A 286 27.41 -31.27 -9.29
CA ARG A 286 26.80 -31.93 -10.45
C ARG A 286 25.52 -31.25 -10.87
N PHE A 287 25.08 -31.57 -12.08
CA PHE A 287 23.76 -31.20 -12.58
C PHE A 287 23.02 -32.47 -12.96
N ILE A 288 21.79 -32.57 -12.48
CA ILE A 288 20.96 -33.78 -12.52
C ILE A 288 19.66 -33.44 -13.22
N PHE A 289 19.25 -34.23 -14.21
CA PHE A 289 17.96 -34.05 -14.86
C PHE A 289 17.04 -35.22 -14.56
N ILE A 290 15.92 -34.91 -13.91
CA ILE A 290 14.91 -35.88 -13.50
C ILE A 290 13.65 -35.58 -14.29
N ALA A 291 13.17 -36.56 -15.05
CA ALA A 291 12.05 -36.37 -15.94
C ALA A 291 11.05 -37.53 -15.85
N LYS A 292 9.83 -37.25 -16.31
CA LYS A 292 8.82 -38.30 -16.52
C LYS A 292 9.07 -38.93 -17.89
N THR A 293 9.31 -40.23 -17.92
CA THR A 293 9.49 -41.03 -19.13
C THR A 293 8.37 -42.06 -19.26
N GLY A 294 8.12 -42.52 -20.50
CA GLY A 294 7.07 -43.48 -20.82
C GLY A 294 5.78 -42.85 -21.37
N THR A 295 5.20 -43.49 -22.39
CA THR A 295 3.97 -43.06 -23.07
C THR A 295 2.69 -43.53 -22.37
N LEU A 296 2.64 -44.80 -21.91
CA LEU A 296 1.48 -45.38 -21.22
C LEU A 296 1.63 -45.44 -19.68
N ARG A 297 2.82 -45.78 -19.18
CA ARG A 297 3.14 -45.76 -17.74
C ARG A 297 4.24 -44.75 -17.49
N LYS A 298 3.85 -43.53 -17.10
CA LYS A 298 4.79 -42.44 -16.79
C LYS A 298 5.53 -42.75 -15.49
N ARG A 299 6.83 -43.01 -15.57
CA ARG A 299 7.71 -43.15 -14.39
C ARG A 299 8.62 -41.93 -14.31
N THR A 300 8.83 -41.40 -13.12
CA THR A 300 9.82 -40.35 -12.90
C THR A 300 11.16 -41.01 -12.62
N GLU A 301 12.17 -40.71 -13.43
CA GLU A 301 13.51 -41.28 -13.30
C GLU A 301 14.60 -40.24 -13.61
N VAL A 302 15.82 -40.53 -13.15
CA VAL A 302 17.01 -39.74 -13.45
C VAL A 302 17.45 -40.06 -14.88
N ILE A 303 17.38 -39.07 -15.76
CA ILE A 303 17.76 -39.20 -17.18
C ILE A 303 19.26 -39.06 -17.33
N PHE A 304 19.83 -38.10 -16.61
CA PHE A 304 21.27 -37.94 -16.51
C PHE A 304 21.67 -37.32 -15.18
N ASP A 305 22.90 -37.63 -14.79
CA ASP A 305 23.59 -37.10 -13.62
C ASP A 305 25.06 -36.96 -14.01
N PHE A 306 25.54 -35.72 -14.12
CA PHE A 306 26.89 -35.44 -14.55
C PHE A 306 27.60 -34.47 -13.60
N PRO A 307 28.88 -34.74 -13.26
CA PRO A 307 29.73 -33.76 -12.60
C PRO A 307 29.79 -32.44 -13.37
N LEU A 308 29.73 -31.31 -12.66
CA LEU A 308 29.86 -29.97 -13.23
C LEU A 308 31.21 -29.78 -13.94
N LEU A 309 32.24 -30.48 -13.48
CA LEU A 309 33.58 -30.53 -14.09
C LEU A 309 33.57 -31.03 -15.55
N TYR A 310 32.50 -31.71 -15.97
CA TYR A 310 32.36 -32.22 -17.34
C TYR A 310 31.72 -31.21 -18.28
N LEU A 311 31.15 -30.12 -17.77
CA LEU A 311 30.56 -29.05 -18.56
C LEU A 311 31.64 -28.08 -19.05
N SER A 312 31.96 -28.13 -20.33
CA SER A 312 32.94 -27.23 -20.97
C SER A 312 32.34 -25.85 -21.26
N GLY A 313 31.07 -25.77 -21.61
CA GLY A 313 30.40 -24.50 -21.90
C GLY A 313 28.89 -24.63 -22.12
N ILE A 314 28.22 -23.49 -22.22
CA ILE A 314 26.80 -23.38 -22.57
C ILE A 314 26.70 -22.41 -23.76
N GLU A 315 26.03 -22.85 -24.82
CA GLU A 315 25.81 -22.03 -26.03
C GLU A 315 24.33 -21.87 -26.32
N GLU A 316 23.95 -20.73 -26.89
CA GLU A 316 22.62 -20.53 -27.46
C GLU A 316 22.65 -20.95 -28.94
N ASP A 317 21.80 -21.91 -29.30
CA ASP A 317 21.63 -22.41 -30.68
C ASP A 317 20.21 -22.06 -31.17
N GLY A 318 20.09 -21.60 -32.42
CA GLY A 318 18.82 -21.29 -33.09
C GLY A 318 18.34 -19.83 -33.01
N ARG A 319 17.87 -19.29 -34.16
CA ARG A 319 17.36 -17.90 -34.28
C ARG A 319 15.91 -17.69 -33.83
N PHE A 320 15.05 -18.70 -33.97
CA PHE A 320 13.59 -18.60 -33.71
C PHE A 320 13.10 -19.49 -32.56
N ARG A 321 13.76 -20.64 -32.35
CA ARG A 321 13.59 -21.47 -31.15
C ARG A 321 14.97 -21.60 -30.52
N LYS A 322 15.27 -20.69 -29.60
CA LYS A 322 16.52 -20.73 -28.86
C LYS A 322 16.57 -22.03 -28.07
N HIS A 323 17.62 -22.80 -28.27
CA HIS A 323 17.98 -23.99 -27.52
C HIS A 323 19.26 -23.69 -26.76
N LEU A 324 19.33 -24.13 -25.51
CA LEU A 324 20.58 -24.11 -24.78
C LEU A 324 21.31 -25.42 -25.04
N VAL A 325 22.54 -25.33 -25.54
CA VAL A 325 23.41 -26.48 -25.79
C VAL A 325 24.41 -26.57 -24.64
N LEU A 326 24.25 -27.58 -23.80
CA LEU A 326 25.24 -27.94 -22.80
C LEU A 326 26.34 -28.76 -23.48
N LYS A 327 27.55 -28.20 -23.58
CA LYS A 327 28.71 -28.89 -24.11
C LYS A 327 29.38 -29.69 -23.01
N LEU A 328 29.33 -31.02 -23.10
CA LEU A 328 29.96 -31.92 -22.14
C LEU A 328 31.16 -32.62 -22.77
N LYS A 329 32.08 -33.11 -21.94
CA LYS A 329 33.22 -33.93 -22.40
C LYS A 329 32.79 -35.14 -23.25
N GLN A 330 31.60 -35.67 -23.01
CA GLN A 330 31.06 -36.88 -23.65
C GLN A 330 30.17 -36.57 -24.87
N GLY A 331 29.86 -35.29 -25.11
CA GLY A 331 28.97 -34.85 -26.19
C GLY A 331 28.02 -33.74 -25.74
N ASP A 332 27.12 -33.35 -26.63
CA ASP A 332 26.24 -32.20 -26.40
C ASP A 332 24.83 -32.63 -25.99
N ILE A 333 24.20 -31.81 -25.13
CA ILE A 333 22.79 -31.93 -24.75
C ILE A 333 22.06 -30.64 -25.14
N LYS A 334 21.02 -30.76 -25.97
CA LYS A 334 20.16 -29.64 -26.36
C LYS A 334 18.95 -29.57 -25.44
N LEU A 335 18.79 -28.42 -24.79
CA LEU A 335 17.71 -28.09 -23.87
C LEU A 335 16.79 -27.02 -24.47
N SER A 336 15.51 -27.18 -24.26
CA SER A 336 14.47 -26.19 -24.52
C SER A 336 13.78 -25.86 -23.19
N CYS A 337 13.70 -24.57 -22.86
CA CYS A 337 13.14 -24.10 -21.59
C CYS A 337 12.55 -22.68 -21.78
N SER A 338 11.97 -22.12 -20.72
CA SER A 338 11.41 -20.77 -20.76
C SER A 338 12.50 -19.72 -21.04
N GLU A 339 12.14 -18.59 -21.64
CA GLU A 339 13.09 -17.49 -21.91
C GLU A 339 13.79 -17.01 -20.62
N GLN A 340 13.07 -16.98 -19.50
CA GLN A 340 13.65 -16.65 -18.20
C GLN A 340 14.71 -17.66 -17.79
N THR A 341 14.39 -18.96 -17.85
CA THR A 341 15.35 -20.04 -17.56
C THR A 341 16.57 -19.95 -18.48
N GLN A 342 16.38 -19.64 -19.76
CA GLN A 342 17.48 -19.53 -20.71
C GLN A 342 18.48 -18.44 -20.33
N ARG A 343 17.97 -17.29 -19.88
CA ARG A 343 18.80 -16.16 -19.46
C ARG A 343 19.57 -16.43 -18.17
N VAL A 344 18.95 -17.10 -17.19
CA VAL A 344 19.55 -17.26 -15.85
C VAL A 344 20.35 -18.55 -15.67
N LEU A 345 20.08 -19.60 -16.45
CA LEU A 345 20.78 -20.88 -16.32
C LEU A 345 22.30 -20.73 -16.41
N PRO A 346 22.88 -20.00 -17.39
CA PRO A 346 24.33 -19.85 -17.50
C PRO A 346 24.96 -19.23 -16.24
N ASP A 347 24.33 -18.18 -15.70
CA ASP A 347 24.80 -17.50 -14.49
C ASP A 347 24.81 -18.44 -13.28
N TYR A 348 23.74 -19.21 -13.09
CA TYR A 348 23.64 -20.17 -11.99
C TYR A 348 24.63 -21.34 -12.12
N VAL A 349 24.91 -21.78 -13.35
CA VAL A 349 25.95 -22.77 -13.61
C VAL A 349 27.33 -22.21 -13.26
N GLU A 350 27.61 -20.95 -13.58
CA GLU A 350 28.88 -20.33 -13.24
C GLU A 350 29.04 -20.13 -11.73
N ILE A 351 27.95 -19.76 -11.03
CA ILE A 351 27.91 -19.73 -9.57
C ILE A 351 28.19 -21.11 -8.99
N ALA A 352 27.59 -22.17 -9.53
CA ALA A 352 27.82 -23.53 -9.09
C ALA A 352 29.27 -23.99 -9.31
N LYS A 353 29.88 -23.65 -10.45
CA LYS A 353 31.29 -23.94 -10.74
C LYS A 353 32.26 -23.20 -9.81
N ARG A 354 31.91 -21.98 -9.39
CA ARG A 354 32.74 -21.14 -8.52
C ARG A 354 32.15 -21.03 -7.11
N PHE A 355 31.44 -22.06 -6.64
CA PHE A 355 30.62 -21.99 -5.43
C PHE A 355 31.40 -21.53 -4.20
N ASP A 356 32.65 -21.97 -4.05
CA ASP A 356 33.53 -21.60 -2.94
C ASP A 356 33.79 -20.08 -2.82
N ARG A 357 33.65 -19.32 -3.91
CA ARG A 357 33.77 -17.84 -3.88
C ARG A 357 32.52 -17.17 -3.32
N TYR A 358 31.37 -17.79 -3.50
CA TYR A 358 30.05 -17.22 -3.20
C TYR A 358 29.41 -17.78 -1.93
N VAL A 359 29.93 -18.90 -1.41
CA VAL A 359 29.40 -19.61 -0.26
C VAL A 359 29.52 -18.79 1.02
N GLN A 360 28.46 -18.81 1.84
CA GLN A 360 28.50 -18.38 3.23
C GLN A 360 29.08 -19.50 4.09
N THR A 361 30.26 -19.28 4.66
CA THR A 361 30.93 -20.23 5.56
C THR A 361 30.63 -19.96 7.04
N ASP A 362 30.28 -18.72 7.39
CA ASP A 362 30.03 -18.32 8.77
C ASP A 362 28.55 -18.49 9.15
N LEU A 363 28.19 -19.69 9.62
CA LEU A 363 26.86 -19.97 10.15
C LEU A 363 26.61 -19.31 11.53
N GLN A 364 27.64 -18.87 12.25
CA GLN A 364 27.46 -18.12 13.50
C GLN A 364 26.98 -16.70 13.22
N ARG A 365 27.45 -16.08 12.13
CA ARG A 365 26.91 -14.82 11.62
C ARG A 365 25.42 -14.89 11.33
N VAL A 366 24.97 -15.98 10.69
CA VAL A 366 23.54 -16.21 10.42
C VAL A 366 22.72 -16.29 11.71
N ARG A 367 23.26 -16.89 12.78
CA ARG A 367 22.60 -16.93 14.10
C ARG A 367 22.57 -15.56 14.78
N ARG A 368 23.63 -14.77 14.65
CA ARG A 368 23.68 -13.39 15.18
C ARG A 368 22.64 -12.49 14.50
N LEU A 369 22.43 -12.65 13.19
CA LEU A 369 21.36 -11.98 12.45
C LEU A 369 19.98 -12.27 13.04
N GLU A 370 19.74 -13.51 13.49
CA GLU A 370 18.46 -13.89 14.12
C GLU A 370 18.25 -13.25 15.50
N GLN A 371 19.33 -13.07 16.28
CA GLN A 371 19.27 -12.63 17.69
C GLN A 371 18.98 -11.14 17.88
N HIS A 372 19.32 -10.28 16.92
CA HIS A 372 19.09 -8.84 17.06
C HIS A 372 17.64 -8.49 16.79
N ASP A 373 16.84 -8.25 17.83
CA ASP A 373 15.48 -7.79 17.62
C ASP A 373 15.45 -6.31 17.22
N VAL A 374 14.67 -6.00 16.18
CA VAL A 374 14.52 -4.63 15.66
C VAL A 374 13.06 -4.26 15.78
N SER A 375 12.79 -3.21 16.57
CA SER A 375 11.43 -2.78 16.87
C SER A 375 11.22 -1.29 16.57
N ALA A 376 9.99 -0.96 16.18
CA ALA A 376 9.50 0.41 16.00
C ALA A 376 8.63 0.89 17.18
N THR A 377 8.52 0.11 18.27
CA THR A 377 7.59 0.37 19.38
C THR A 377 7.90 1.67 20.12
N ASP A 378 9.17 1.97 20.35
CA ASP A 378 9.64 3.23 20.93
C ASP A 378 9.26 4.46 20.10
N ALA A 379 9.48 4.43 18.79
CA ALA A 379 9.08 5.50 17.88
C ALA A 379 7.56 5.70 17.87
N ARG A 380 6.81 4.59 17.88
CA ARG A 380 5.35 4.62 18.03
C ARG A 380 4.92 5.30 19.32
N MET A 381 5.45 4.85 20.48
CA MET A 381 5.05 5.41 21.79
C MET A 381 5.29 6.92 21.84
N ARG A 382 6.45 7.39 21.36
CA ARG A 382 6.77 8.83 21.34
C ARG A 382 5.84 9.62 20.43
N ILE A 383 5.52 9.11 19.24
CA ILE A 383 4.61 9.78 18.31
C ILE A 383 3.17 9.77 18.83
N ASP A 384 2.69 8.65 19.36
CA ASP A 384 1.35 8.53 19.96
C ASP A 384 1.21 9.47 21.20
N GLU A 385 2.26 9.62 22.02
CA GLU A 385 2.29 10.57 23.13
C GLU A 385 2.18 12.03 22.64
N MET A 386 2.89 12.40 21.57
CA MET A 386 2.78 13.73 20.96
C MET A 386 1.37 14.00 20.44
N VAL A 387 0.77 13.05 19.73
CA VAL A 387 -0.61 13.12 19.25
C VAL A 387 -1.58 13.28 20.41
N TYR A 388 -1.44 12.47 21.47
CA TYR A 388 -2.26 12.57 22.67
C TYR A 388 -2.14 13.93 23.34
N SER A 389 -0.93 14.49 23.42
CA SER A 389 -0.67 15.81 24.00
C SER A 389 -1.34 16.94 23.21
N LEU A 390 -1.40 16.84 21.89
CA LEU A 390 -2.08 17.79 21.01
C LEU A 390 -3.60 17.72 21.17
N LEU A 391 -4.14 16.50 21.30
CA LEU A 391 -5.58 16.27 21.41
C LEU A 391 -6.13 16.57 22.82
N SER A 392 -5.30 16.49 23.86
CA SER A 392 -5.72 16.59 25.28
C SER A 392 -5.45 17.96 25.91
N ARG A 393 -4.83 18.89 25.18
CA ARG A 393 -4.20 20.11 25.71
C ARG A 393 -5.15 21.11 26.41
N ASP A 394 -6.46 21.01 26.23
CA ASP A 394 -7.46 21.91 26.84
C ASP A 394 -8.36 21.24 27.91
N ARG A 395 -8.14 19.97 28.28
CA ARG A 395 -8.88 19.36 29.41
C ARG A 395 -8.38 19.77 30.80
N HIS A 396 -7.24 20.46 30.85
CA HIS A 396 -6.62 20.95 32.08
C HIS A 396 -6.68 22.48 32.16
N VAL A 397 -7.88 23.05 32.08
CA VAL A 397 -8.13 24.32 32.76
C VAL A 397 -8.24 24.00 34.26
N SER A 398 -7.20 24.37 35.01
CA SER A 398 -7.13 24.27 36.46
C SER A 398 -8.39 24.84 37.14
N PRO A 399 -8.95 24.19 38.17
CA PRO A 399 -9.99 24.77 39.01
C PRO A 399 -9.34 25.78 39.97
N SER A 400 -8.77 26.86 39.46
CA SER A 400 -8.23 27.96 40.27
C SER A 400 -8.84 29.28 39.83
N GLU A 401 -10.15 29.42 40.06
CA GLU A 401 -10.86 30.70 40.23
C GLU A 401 -12.35 30.41 40.49
N ARG A 402 -12.65 29.66 41.55
CA ARG A 402 -13.97 29.74 42.19
C ARG A 402 -13.80 30.50 43.48
N ALA A 403 -14.31 31.74 43.48
CA ALA A 403 -14.48 32.55 44.68
C ALA A 403 -15.09 31.70 45.82
N PRO A 404 -14.68 31.91 47.08
CA PRO A 404 -15.16 31.11 48.19
C PRO A 404 -16.66 31.40 48.41
N ARG A 405 -17.52 30.50 47.95
CA ARG A 405 -18.92 30.49 48.37
C ARG A 405 -18.96 30.13 49.85
N ARG A 406 -19.34 31.10 50.67
CA ARG A 406 -19.65 30.93 52.09
C ARG A 406 -20.59 29.74 52.28
N ILE A 407 -20.17 28.80 53.10
CA ILE A 407 -20.96 27.65 53.54
C ILE A 407 -22.04 28.17 54.50
N ALA A 408 -23.29 28.23 54.05
CA ALA A 408 -24.44 28.27 54.94
C ALA A 408 -24.79 26.82 55.34
N ARG A 409 -24.66 26.54 56.63
CA ARG A 409 -25.12 25.31 57.28
C ARG A 409 -26.63 25.30 57.40
N THR A 410 -27.26 24.29 56.81
CA THR A 410 -28.47 23.54 57.24
C THR A 410 -28.50 22.32 56.31
N GLY A 411 -28.80 21.07 56.65
CA GLY A 411 -29.62 20.46 57.67
C GLY A 411 -30.05 19.11 57.05
N TRP A 412 -29.46 18.02 57.55
CA TRP A 412 -29.78 16.59 57.41
C TRP A 412 -30.97 16.15 56.54
N SER A 413 -30.70 15.32 55.52
CA SER A 413 -31.43 14.08 55.18
C SER A 413 -30.66 13.25 54.12
N ARG A 414 -30.50 11.95 54.35
CA ARG A 414 -29.97 10.90 53.44
C ARG A 414 -30.91 9.69 53.55
N PRO A 415 -30.91 8.70 52.64
CA PRO A 415 -30.35 8.67 51.28
C PRO A 415 -31.36 8.15 50.22
N ALA A 416 -31.21 8.57 48.96
CA ALA A 416 -31.69 7.79 47.81
C ALA A 416 -30.46 7.15 47.15
N ILE A 417 -30.47 5.82 47.11
CA ILE A 417 -29.47 4.99 46.45
C ILE A 417 -29.75 5.07 44.94
N GLU A 418 -28.95 5.82 44.21
CA GLU A 418 -28.80 5.64 42.77
C GLU A 418 -27.34 5.35 42.46
N ARG A 419 -27.11 4.09 42.10
CA ARG A 419 -25.81 3.57 41.69
C ARG A 419 -25.43 4.23 40.37
N SER A 420 -24.41 5.09 40.40
CA SER A 420 -23.64 5.41 39.20
C SER A 420 -22.98 4.15 38.66
N PRO A 421 -23.04 3.84 37.35
CA PRO A 421 -22.21 2.80 36.77
C PRO A 421 -20.78 3.34 36.69
N THR A 422 -19.90 2.79 37.52
CA THR A 422 -18.44 2.83 37.31
C THR A 422 -18.13 2.32 35.90
N MET A 423 -17.60 3.20 35.06
CA MET A 423 -17.04 2.88 33.75
C MET A 423 -15.87 1.90 33.92
N THR A 424 -16.16 0.62 33.70
CA THR A 424 -15.16 -0.46 33.62
C THR A 424 -14.37 -0.37 32.31
N ALA A 425 -13.11 -0.82 32.36
CA ALA A 425 -12.10 -0.83 31.30
C ALA A 425 -12.46 -1.53 29.95
N GLY A 426 -13.72 -1.93 29.73
CA GLY A 426 -14.20 -2.57 28.51
C GLY A 426 -14.57 -1.62 27.36
N ASN A 427 -14.65 -0.31 27.59
CA ASN A 427 -14.94 0.66 26.51
C ASN A 427 -13.71 0.99 25.64
N HIS A 428 -12.50 0.76 26.14
CA HIS A 428 -11.27 1.04 25.41
C HIS A 428 -11.03 0.00 24.29
N ASP A 429 -11.44 -1.25 24.52
CA ASP A 429 -11.33 -2.31 23.51
C ASP A 429 -12.40 -2.18 22.42
N ARG A 430 -13.64 -1.80 22.75
CA ARG A 430 -14.68 -1.56 21.74
C ARG A 430 -14.33 -0.43 20.78
N PHE A 431 -13.82 0.69 21.31
CA PHE A 431 -13.36 1.81 20.49
C PHE A 431 -12.15 1.43 19.62
N ARG A 432 -11.25 0.58 20.13
CA ARG A 432 -10.10 0.06 19.39
C ARG A 432 -10.51 -0.90 18.27
N THR A 433 -11.46 -1.81 18.50
CA THR A 433 -12.00 -2.72 17.47
C THR A 433 -12.80 -1.97 16.42
N GLU A 434 -13.50 -0.91 16.81
CA GLU A 434 -14.23 -0.02 15.90
C GLU A 434 -13.26 0.84 15.05
N LEU A 435 -12.16 1.33 15.63
CA LEU A 435 -11.06 2.00 14.91
C LEU A 435 -10.31 1.06 13.97
N GLU A 436 -10.02 -0.18 14.37
CA GLU A 436 -9.42 -1.18 13.49
C GLU A 436 -10.37 -1.57 12.34
N GLY A 437 -11.69 -1.58 12.58
CA GLY A 437 -12.71 -1.79 11.55
C GLY A 437 -12.87 -0.62 10.57
N ILE A 438 -12.73 0.63 11.04
CA ILE A 438 -12.78 1.84 10.20
C ILE A 438 -11.49 2.00 9.39
N LEU A 439 -10.33 1.65 9.96
CA LEU A 439 -9.03 1.69 9.28
C LEU A 439 -8.88 0.56 8.26
N GLN A 440 -9.37 -0.65 8.55
CA GLN A 440 -9.40 -1.76 7.58
C GLN A 440 -10.39 -1.51 6.43
N ARG A 441 -11.42 -0.69 6.62
CA ARG A 441 -12.35 -0.28 5.54
C ARG A 441 -11.75 0.75 4.58
N ASN A 442 -10.69 1.46 4.98
CA ASN A 442 -10.02 2.44 4.13
C ASN A 442 -8.69 1.94 3.52
N ASP A 443 -8.14 0.85 4.04
CA ASP A 443 -7.03 0.12 3.42
C ASP A 443 -7.59 -1.00 2.53
N GLY A 444 -8.21 -0.60 1.41
CA GLY A 444 -8.74 -1.49 0.39
C GLY A 444 -7.64 -2.22 -0.40
N TRP A 445 -7.02 -3.22 0.21
CA TRP A 445 -6.41 -4.36 -0.49
C TRP A 445 -7.30 -5.60 -0.29
N GLY A 446 -8.49 -5.53 -0.87
CA GLY A 446 -9.40 -6.65 -1.10
C GLY A 446 -9.90 -6.55 -2.54
N ILE A 447 -9.32 -7.37 -3.42
CA ILE A 447 -9.61 -7.42 -4.85
C ILE A 447 -10.97 -8.11 -5.04
N GLY A 448 -11.96 -7.35 -5.50
CA GLY A 448 -13.16 -7.81 -6.18
C GLY A 448 -13.38 -6.92 -7.41
N PRO A 449 -13.88 -7.44 -8.54
CA PRO A 449 -13.87 -6.70 -9.80
C PRO A 449 -14.83 -5.52 -9.75
N ARG A 450 -14.31 -4.30 -9.93
CA ARG A 450 -15.13 -3.12 -10.25
C ARG A 450 -15.47 -3.18 -11.73
N ILE A 451 -16.72 -3.49 -12.02
CA ILE A 451 -17.30 -3.47 -13.37
C ILE A 451 -17.50 -2.00 -13.78
N GLY A 452 -16.91 -1.60 -14.89
CA GLY A 452 -17.24 -0.35 -15.62
C GLY A 452 -16.08 0.62 -15.84
N ALA A 453 -15.05 0.24 -16.60
CA ALA A 453 -14.11 1.19 -17.19
C ALA A 453 -14.67 1.69 -18.54
N SER A 454 -14.57 3.00 -18.81
CA SER A 454 -15.06 3.58 -20.06
C SER A 454 -14.24 3.11 -21.27
N ASN A 455 -14.87 2.88 -22.43
CA ASN A 455 -14.21 2.44 -23.68
C ASN A 455 -13.09 3.40 -24.17
N THR A 456 -13.11 4.65 -23.69
CA THR A 456 -12.10 5.69 -23.96
C THR A 456 -10.81 5.51 -23.17
N GLU A 457 -10.87 5.04 -21.92
CA GLU A 457 -9.67 4.80 -21.10
C GLU A 457 -8.93 3.53 -21.54
N THR A 458 -9.64 2.49 -21.96
CA THR A 458 -9.02 1.25 -22.45
C THR A 458 -8.38 1.41 -23.84
N SER A 459 -8.94 2.26 -24.71
CA SER A 459 -8.36 2.55 -26.03
C SER A 459 -7.10 3.43 -25.94
N SER A 460 -7.09 4.45 -25.07
CA SER A 460 -5.89 5.26 -24.81
C SER A 460 -4.74 4.43 -24.22
N LEU A 461 -5.00 3.53 -23.26
CA LEU A 461 -3.98 2.64 -22.70
C LEU A 461 -3.36 1.70 -23.74
N ARG A 462 -4.16 1.19 -24.69
CA ARG A 462 -3.65 0.36 -25.80
C ARG A 462 -2.77 1.16 -26.76
N GLN A 463 -3.14 2.41 -27.05
CA GLN A 463 -2.33 3.28 -27.89
C GLN A 463 -1.00 3.63 -27.21
N THR A 464 -1.01 3.92 -25.90
CA THR A 464 0.22 4.15 -25.12
C THR A 464 1.11 2.91 -25.08
N ALA A 465 0.54 1.70 -24.94
CA ALA A 465 1.29 0.45 -24.97
C ALA A 465 2.02 0.25 -26.32
N GLN A 466 1.33 0.49 -27.44
CA GLN A 466 1.93 0.38 -28.78
C GLN A 466 3.04 1.43 -29.00
N ASN A 467 2.87 2.65 -28.50
CA ASN A 467 3.90 3.69 -28.59
C ASN A 467 5.17 3.29 -27.81
N ILE A 468 5.03 2.77 -26.59
CA ILE A 468 6.16 2.32 -25.78
C ILE A 468 6.87 1.14 -26.46
N GLU A 469 6.15 0.19 -27.06
CA GLU A 469 6.76 -0.92 -27.80
C GLU A 469 7.55 -0.45 -29.03
N ASN A 470 7.05 0.55 -29.74
CA ASN A 470 7.77 1.16 -30.86
C ASN A 470 9.03 1.89 -30.38
N GLU A 471 8.97 2.66 -29.29
CA GLU A 471 10.14 3.33 -28.72
C GLU A 471 11.19 2.36 -28.18
N ILE A 472 10.77 1.21 -27.63
CA ILE A 472 11.67 0.12 -27.24
C ILE A 472 12.40 -0.42 -28.47
N ARG A 473 11.67 -0.67 -29.57
CA ARG A 473 12.23 -1.18 -30.82
C ARG A 473 13.23 -0.18 -31.42
N ASP A 474 12.89 1.11 -31.41
CA ASP A 474 13.74 2.18 -31.92
C ASP A 474 15.00 2.35 -31.06
N THR A 475 14.87 2.29 -29.74
CA THR A 475 16.02 2.35 -28.80
C THR A 475 16.98 1.17 -29.01
N ILE A 476 16.45 -0.03 -29.28
CA ILE A 476 17.26 -1.21 -29.65
C ILE A 476 17.94 -1.00 -31.00
N HIS A 477 17.22 -0.45 -31.99
CA HIS A 477 17.78 -0.17 -33.31
C HIS A 477 18.91 0.86 -33.25
N LEU A 478 18.75 1.91 -32.44
CA LEU A 478 19.77 2.93 -32.21
C LEU A 478 21.05 2.34 -31.59
N LEU A 479 20.92 1.40 -30.65
CA LEU A 479 22.08 0.70 -30.08
C LEU A 479 22.78 -0.16 -31.15
N ARG A 480 22.00 -0.92 -31.93
CA ARG A 480 22.53 -1.82 -32.98
C ARG A 480 23.23 -1.06 -34.12
N THR A 481 22.80 0.16 -34.41
CA THR A 481 23.40 1.03 -35.42
C THR A 481 24.52 1.92 -34.87
N GLY A 482 24.88 1.77 -33.59
CA GLY A 482 25.94 2.55 -32.94
C GLY A 482 25.62 4.04 -32.76
N ARG A 483 24.34 4.43 -32.87
CA ARG A 483 23.88 5.83 -32.78
C ARG A 483 23.63 6.31 -31.35
N ILE A 484 23.70 5.40 -30.37
CA ILE A 484 23.64 5.72 -28.93
C ILE A 484 24.71 4.94 -28.18
N VAL A 485 25.24 5.56 -27.14
CA VAL A 485 26.21 4.94 -26.22
C VAL A 485 25.50 3.95 -25.29
N PRO A 486 26.16 2.87 -24.84
CA PRO A 486 25.55 1.84 -23.99
C PRO A 486 24.92 2.38 -22.69
N GLU A 487 25.50 3.41 -22.09
CA GLU A 487 24.98 4.03 -20.86
C GLU A 487 23.64 4.75 -21.09
N ASP A 488 23.52 5.47 -22.21
CA ASP A 488 22.26 6.13 -22.61
C ASP A 488 21.20 5.11 -23.04
N PHE A 489 21.61 3.99 -23.65
CA PHE A 489 20.72 2.87 -23.91
C PHE A 489 20.15 2.31 -22.61
N VAL A 490 20.98 2.00 -21.61
CA VAL A 490 20.53 1.44 -20.32
C VAL A 490 19.56 2.40 -19.63
N ARG A 491 19.85 3.71 -19.64
CA ARG A 491 18.96 4.73 -19.04
C ARG A 491 17.60 4.78 -19.72
N ARG A 492 17.55 4.88 -21.06
CA ARG A 492 16.30 4.97 -21.83
C ARG A 492 15.51 3.67 -21.79
N TYR A 493 16.18 2.54 -21.98
CA TYR A 493 15.57 1.22 -21.97
C TYR A 493 14.97 0.88 -20.60
N ARG A 494 15.63 1.24 -19.49
CA ARG A 494 15.11 1.05 -18.13
C ARG A 494 13.85 1.88 -17.85
N GLY A 495 13.75 3.09 -18.41
CA GLY A 495 12.53 3.92 -18.35
C GLY A 495 11.38 3.24 -19.08
N LEU A 496 11.60 2.92 -20.37
CA LEU A 496 10.59 2.29 -21.22
C LEU A 496 10.09 0.94 -20.69
N MET A 497 10.97 0.14 -20.09
CA MET A 497 10.58 -1.15 -19.48
C MET A 497 9.72 -0.98 -18.23
N ARG A 498 9.93 0.10 -17.46
CA ARG A 498 9.09 0.45 -16.30
C ARG A 498 7.71 0.91 -16.75
N ASP A 499 7.67 1.80 -17.73
CA ASP A 499 6.42 2.35 -18.26
C ASP A 499 5.59 1.24 -18.94
N SER A 500 6.25 0.33 -19.67
CA SER A 500 5.62 -0.86 -20.26
C SER A 500 5.02 -1.79 -19.20
N PHE A 501 5.67 -1.95 -18.05
CA PHE A 501 5.18 -2.77 -16.95
C PHE A 501 3.97 -2.12 -16.26
N GLU A 502 4.02 -0.81 -16.00
CA GLU A 502 2.92 -0.07 -15.39
C GLU A 502 1.67 -0.03 -16.28
N ILE A 503 1.84 0.17 -17.59
CA ILE A 503 0.74 0.14 -18.55
C ILE A 503 0.14 -1.26 -18.67
N ARG A 504 0.94 -2.33 -18.71
CA ARG A 504 0.44 -3.71 -18.70
C ARG A 504 -0.35 -4.03 -17.44
N ARG A 505 0.17 -3.64 -16.28
CA ARG A 505 -0.52 -3.84 -15.00
C ARG A 505 -1.84 -3.05 -14.92
N ARG A 506 -1.90 -1.84 -15.49
CA ARG A 506 -3.16 -1.08 -15.60
C ARG A 506 -4.13 -1.73 -16.59
N MET A 507 -3.67 -2.23 -17.73
CA MET A 507 -4.53 -2.99 -18.66
C MET A 507 -5.07 -4.29 -18.05
N GLU A 508 -4.29 -5.00 -17.23
CA GLU A 508 -4.74 -6.18 -16.47
C GLU A 508 -5.77 -5.80 -15.38
N TYR A 509 -5.68 -4.59 -14.83
CA TYR A 509 -6.61 -4.09 -13.82
C TYR A 509 -7.96 -3.65 -14.43
N TYR A 510 -7.96 -3.11 -15.66
CA TYR A 510 -9.16 -2.65 -16.36
C TYR A 510 -9.72 -3.66 -17.39
N GLY A 511 -9.01 -4.76 -17.65
CA GLY A 511 -9.30 -5.72 -18.72
C GLY A 511 -9.79 -7.07 -18.21
N ASP A 512 -10.97 -7.46 -18.70
CA ASP A 512 -11.63 -8.75 -18.58
C ASP A 512 -10.72 -9.94 -18.95
N CYS A 513 -10.95 -11.08 -18.29
CA CYS A 513 -10.35 -12.36 -18.65
C CYS A 513 -10.62 -12.71 -20.12
N ARG A 514 -9.63 -12.48 -21.00
CA ARG A 514 -9.23 -13.32 -22.15
C ARG A 514 -8.17 -12.59 -22.99
N MET A 515 -6.92 -13.02 -22.85
CA MET A 515 -6.05 -13.11 -24.02
C MET A 515 -5.52 -14.55 -24.08
N GLU A 516 -6.04 -15.30 -25.03
CA GLU A 516 -5.43 -16.53 -25.51
C GLU A 516 -4.24 -16.14 -26.43
N TRP A 517 -3.12 -16.82 -26.20
CA TRP A 517 -1.88 -16.92 -27.00
C TRP A 517 -0.89 -15.75 -26.96
#